data_AF-A0A261VQ90-F1
#
_entry.id   AF-A0A261VQ90-F1
#
_cell.length_a   1.000
_cell.length_b   1.000
_cell.length_c   1.000
_cell.angle_alpha   90.00
_cell.angle_beta   90.00
_cell.angle_gamma   90.00
#
_symmetry.space_group_name_H-M   'P 1'
#
loop_
_entity.id
_entity.type
_entity.pdbx_description
1 polymer ?
#
loop_
_entity_poly.entity_id
_entity_poly.type
_entity_poly.pdbx_seq_one_letter_code
_entity_poly.pdbx_strand_id
1 'polypeptide(L)'
;MKYYLDSALDHRDGSPGGSEVIGGVQKWRVPCNWKFAPENFIGDRHHDISHRSVDLVGIGPSGGKGRRDFTEDRVCVAFPAHGHGTIGRLPAYSEPEYRNQFQGHPVVERYYRDIYERRVANLGDRKRVTPHAVGTIFPNMSFHAHQPRSLAVFHPVSPTEMEMWRMYLIDKDAPEEVKEASRHYYLRYSGPGGLTESDDMENWSVATDACRGAVSQSMYFNYQMGLGHAVPVPTLRGGVTGPYTEENARGFYRRWAQFMQAPDWTALVPNTNAEETYHE
;
A
#
# COMPACT_ATOMS: atom_id res chain seq x y z
N MET A 1 -1.80 4.71 -11.59
CA MET A 1 -0.94 4.57 -10.39
C MET A 1 -0.55 5.91 -9.75
N LYS A 2 -0.10 6.90 -10.53
CA LYS A 2 0.37 8.22 -10.03
C LYS A 2 -0.50 8.84 -8.91
N TYR A 3 -1.81 8.99 -9.12
CA TYR A 3 -2.73 9.54 -8.09
C TYR A 3 -2.62 8.85 -6.71
N TYR A 4 -2.44 7.53 -6.68
CA TYR A 4 -2.31 6.77 -5.44
C TYR A 4 -0.95 6.97 -4.78
N LEU A 5 0.13 7.00 -5.56
CA LEU A 5 1.45 7.29 -5.01
C LEU A 5 1.55 8.74 -4.51
N ASP A 6 1.02 9.69 -5.28
CA ASP A 6 0.95 11.11 -4.89
C ASP A 6 0.20 11.25 -3.56
N SER A 7 -0.87 10.48 -3.29
CA SER A 7 -1.54 10.51 -1.98
C SER A 7 -0.65 10.10 -0.78
N ALA A 8 0.45 9.39 -1.04
CA ALA A 8 1.47 9.06 -0.05
C ALA A 8 2.66 10.03 -0.06
N LEU A 9 2.93 10.77 -1.14
CA LEU A 9 4.10 11.65 -1.27
C LEU A 9 3.79 13.15 -1.12
N ASP A 10 2.62 13.57 -1.58
CA ASP A 10 2.15 14.96 -1.54
C ASP A 10 1.66 15.34 -0.15
N HIS A 11 1.67 16.63 0.13
CA HIS A 11 1.31 17.16 1.43
C HIS A 11 -0.13 16.78 1.71
N ARG A 12 -0.45 16.50 2.97
CA ARG A 12 -1.81 16.11 3.35
C ARG A 12 -2.86 17.19 3.06
N ASP A 13 -2.46 18.41 2.73
CA ASP A 13 -3.35 19.50 2.33
C ASP A 13 -3.65 19.49 0.81
N GLY A 14 -3.19 18.47 0.09
CA GLY A 14 -3.39 18.32 -1.36
C GLY A 14 -2.43 19.14 -2.23
N SER A 15 -1.43 19.81 -1.65
CA SER A 15 -0.37 20.45 -2.41
C SER A 15 0.73 19.47 -2.83
N PRO A 16 1.33 19.61 -4.03
CA PRO A 16 2.39 18.71 -4.50
C PRO A 16 3.64 18.75 -3.61
N GLY A 17 4.22 17.58 -3.32
CA GLY A 17 5.42 17.45 -2.48
C GLY A 17 5.16 17.75 -1.00
N GLY A 18 6.14 18.25 -0.26
CA GLY A 18 5.91 18.68 1.14
C GLY A 18 6.00 17.58 2.21
N SER A 19 6.22 16.32 1.84
CA SER A 19 6.58 15.27 2.81
C SER A 19 8.07 15.25 3.11
N GLU A 20 8.42 14.81 4.31
CA GLU A 20 9.77 14.45 4.71
C GLU A 20 9.83 13.07 5.37
N VAL A 21 11.02 12.48 5.41
CA VAL A 21 11.27 11.24 6.14
C VAL A 21 11.57 11.55 7.60
N ILE A 22 10.78 10.99 8.53
CA ILE A 22 10.99 11.16 9.97
C ILE A 22 11.94 10.11 10.53
N GLY A 23 12.97 10.54 11.28
CA GLY A 23 13.93 9.68 11.99
C GLY A 23 14.97 8.95 11.13
N GLY A 24 14.67 8.66 9.86
CA GLY A 24 15.58 8.04 8.90
C GLY A 24 15.02 6.77 8.27
N VAL A 25 15.91 5.82 7.95
CA VAL A 25 15.56 4.54 7.30
C VAL A 25 15.74 3.40 8.30
N GLN A 26 14.67 2.65 8.57
CA GLN A 26 14.77 1.38 9.30
C GLN A 26 15.14 0.27 8.33
N LYS A 27 16.14 -0.52 8.70
CA LYS A 27 16.68 -1.62 7.89
C LYS A 27 16.72 -2.90 8.70
N TRP A 28 16.17 -3.97 8.17
CA TRP A 28 16.24 -5.30 8.79
C TRP A 28 16.16 -6.40 7.74
N ARG A 29 16.65 -7.57 8.09
CA ARG A 29 16.59 -8.76 7.23
C ARG A 29 15.39 -9.62 7.58
N VAL A 30 14.78 -10.20 6.55
CA VAL A 30 13.68 -11.14 6.67
C VAL A 30 14.02 -12.39 5.85
N PRO A 31 13.92 -13.61 6.42
CA PRO A 31 14.20 -14.86 5.72
C PRO A 31 13.06 -15.23 4.77
N CYS A 32 12.85 -14.38 3.78
CA CYS A 32 11.74 -14.46 2.84
C CYS A 32 12.19 -14.10 1.42
N ASN A 33 11.57 -14.71 0.41
CA ASN A 33 11.68 -14.23 -0.96
C ASN A 33 11.10 -12.81 -1.09
N TRP A 34 11.82 -11.92 -1.77
CA TRP A 34 11.40 -10.52 -1.90
C TRP A 34 10.02 -10.31 -2.54
N LYS A 35 9.46 -11.28 -3.28
CA LYS A 35 8.18 -11.14 -4.00
C LYS A 35 6.95 -11.18 -3.09
N PHE A 36 7.01 -11.87 -1.95
CA PHE A 36 5.84 -12.02 -1.06
C PHE A 36 5.37 -10.69 -0.48
N ALA A 37 6.29 -9.82 -0.06
CA ALA A 37 5.93 -8.53 0.50
C ALA A 37 5.25 -7.57 -0.52
N PRO A 38 5.80 -7.30 -1.73
CA PRO A 38 5.10 -6.50 -2.74
C PRO A 38 3.79 -7.17 -3.19
N GLU A 39 3.69 -8.49 -3.28
CA GLU A 39 2.42 -9.16 -3.57
C GLU A 39 1.36 -8.96 -2.48
N ASN A 40 1.77 -9.02 -1.21
CA ASN A 40 0.87 -8.74 -0.10
C ASN A 40 0.38 -7.28 -0.14
N PHE A 41 1.29 -6.33 -0.33
CA PHE A 41 0.95 -4.90 -0.37
C PHE A 41 0.15 -4.47 -1.60
N ILE A 42 0.34 -5.11 -2.76
CA ILE A 42 -0.27 -4.67 -4.00
C ILE A 42 -1.78 -4.92 -4.02
N GLY A 43 -2.27 -5.98 -3.38
CA GLY A 43 -3.66 -6.40 -3.54
C GLY A 43 -4.18 -7.49 -2.60
N ASP A 44 -3.39 -7.98 -1.65
CA ASP A 44 -3.86 -8.98 -0.69
C ASP A 44 -4.74 -8.32 0.37
N ARG A 45 -6.02 -8.09 0.05
CA ARG A 45 -7.02 -7.70 1.04
C ARG A 45 -7.51 -8.91 1.85
N HIS A 46 -7.18 -10.14 1.41
CA HIS A 46 -7.75 -11.34 1.97
C HIS A 46 -7.11 -11.70 3.31
N HIS A 47 -5.83 -11.36 3.50
CA HIS A 47 -5.11 -11.58 4.77
C HIS A 47 -5.52 -10.66 5.93
N ASP A 48 -6.60 -9.86 5.83
CA ASP A 48 -7.11 -9.04 6.95
C ASP A 48 -7.25 -9.87 8.25
N ILE A 49 -7.53 -11.18 8.13
CA ILE A 49 -7.59 -12.12 9.26
C ILE A 49 -6.25 -12.28 10.01
N SER A 50 -5.10 -12.14 9.34
CA SER A 50 -3.77 -12.23 9.94
C SER A 50 -3.56 -11.17 11.02
N HIS A 51 -4.21 -10.00 10.90
CA HIS A 51 -4.12 -8.91 11.86
C HIS A 51 -5.18 -8.95 12.96
N ARG A 52 -5.89 -10.08 13.12
CA ARG A 52 -6.98 -10.18 14.11
C ARG A 52 -6.50 -9.90 15.54
N SER A 53 -5.28 -10.29 15.87
CA SER A 53 -4.64 -10.01 17.16
C SER A 53 -4.57 -8.49 17.42
N VAL A 54 -4.10 -7.71 16.45
CA VAL A 54 -3.96 -6.25 16.51
C VAL A 54 -5.32 -5.58 16.63
N ASP A 55 -6.30 -6.04 15.86
CA ASP A 55 -7.69 -5.58 15.90
C ASP A 55 -8.34 -5.77 17.28
N LEU A 56 -8.06 -6.89 17.95
CA LEU A 56 -8.58 -7.19 19.29
C LEU A 56 -7.99 -6.27 20.37
N VAL A 57 -6.70 -5.93 20.26
CA VAL A 57 -6.08 -4.95 21.17
C VAL A 57 -6.62 -3.54 20.89
N GLY A 58 -7.03 -3.28 19.64
CA GLY A 58 -7.76 -2.06 19.26
C GLY A 58 -6.91 -0.81 19.33
N ILE A 59 -5.62 -0.92 18.99
CA ILE A 59 -4.64 0.18 19.10
C ILE A 59 -4.89 1.20 17.99
N GLY A 60 -5.50 2.32 18.35
CA GLY A 60 -5.67 3.48 17.49
C GLY A 60 -4.57 4.54 17.66
N PRO A 61 -4.52 5.55 16.78
CA PRO A 61 -3.61 6.69 16.90
C PRO A 61 -3.74 7.46 18.22
N SER A 62 -4.90 7.36 18.89
CA SER A 62 -5.16 7.96 20.22
C SER A 62 -4.66 7.13 21.41
N GLY A 63 -3.96 6.00 21.21
CA GLY A 63 -3.41 5.19 22.31
C GLY A 63 -4.41 4.35 23.12
N GLY A 64 -5.72 4.50 22.91
CA GLY A 64 -6.81 3.72 23.53
C GLY A 64 -7.51 2.73 22.58
N LYS A 65 -8.64 2.15 23.01
CA LYS A 65 -9.51 1.26 22.19
C LYS A 65 -10.21 2.06 21.09
N GLY A 66 -9.92 1.77 19.83
CA GLY A 66 -10.61 2.34 18.67
C GLY A 66 -10.01 1.83 17.36
N ARG A 67 -10.85 1.53 16.37
CA ARG A 67 -10.39 1.00 15.08
C ARG A 67 -9.64 2.10 14.31
N ARG A 68 -8.41 1.77 13.88
CA ARG A 68 -7.49 2.59 13.08
C ARG A 68 -8.06 3.01 11.72
N ASP A 69 -8.67 2.07 11.01
CA ASP A 69 -9.03 2.22 9.60
C ASP A 69 -10.52 2.02 9.36
N PHE A 70 -11.13 2.94 8.62
CA PHE A 70 -12.44 2.72 8.02
C PHE A 70 -12.21 1.94 6.72
N THR A 71 -12.46 0.63 6.76
CA THR A 71 -12.31 -0.28 5.61
C THR A 71 -13.50 -0.26 4.66
N GLU A 72 -14.49 0.61 4.93
CA GLU A 72 -15.62 0.90 4.06
C GLU A 72 -15.12 1.27 2.65
N ASP A 73 -15.75 0.63 1.66
CA ASP A 73 -15.55 0.85 0.23
C ASP A 73 -14.14 0.64 -0.30
N ARG A 74 -13.31 -0.14 0.42
CA ARG A 74 -12.01 -0.57 -0.11
C ARG A 74 -12.21 -1.56 -1.27
N VAL A 75 -11.42 -1.35 -2.32
CA VAL A 75 -11.31 -2.19 -3.51
C VAL A 75 -9.84 -2.40 -3.85
N CYS A 76 -9.55 -3.45 -4.60
CA CYS A 76 -8.27 -3.61 -5.26
C CYS A 76 -8.34 -2.91 -6.63
N VAL A 77 -7.27 -2.19 -6.99
CA VAL A 77 -7.09 -1.55 -8.29
C VAL A 77 -5.76 -2.01 -8.87
N ALA A 78 -5.79 -2.72 -9.99
CA ALA A 78 -4.60 -3.18 -10.71
C ALA A 78 -4.32 -2.28 -11.92
N PHE A 79 -3.05 -2.16 -12.28
CA PHE A 79 -2.58 -1.62 -13.57
C PHE A 79 -1.79 -2.71 -14.30
N PRO A 80 -2.47 -3.71 -14.91
CA PRO A 80 -1.84 -4.97 -15.33
C PRO A 80 -0.71 -4.79 -16.36
N ALA A 81 -0.82 -3.80 -17.24
CA ALA A 81 0.18 -3.50 -18.25
C ALA A 81 1.56 -3.12 -17.65
N HIS A 82 1.57 -2.57 -16.44
CA HIS A 82 2.77 -2.10 -15.76
C HIS A 82 3.11 -2.89 -14.49
N GLY A 83 2.25 -3.82 -14.06
CA GLY A 83 2.43 -4.62 -12.84
C GLY A 83 2.23 -3.83 -11.54
N HIS A 84 1.74 -2.59 -11.59
CA HIS A 84 1.44 -1.80 -10.39
C HIS A 84 0.03 -2.11 -9.87
N GLY A 85 -0.21 -1.78 -8.60
CA GLY A 85 -1.54 -1.91 -8.03
C GLY A 85 -1.62 -1.37 -6.62
N THR A 86 -2.85 -1.30 -6.12
CA THR A 86 -3.16 -0.78 -4.79
C THR A 86 -4.46 -1.35 -4.26
N ILE A 87 -4.55 -1.49 -2.95
CA ILE A 87 -5.78 -1.57 -2.18
C ILE A 87 -6.11 -0.15 -1.74
N GLY A 88 -7.31 0.34 -2.03
CA GLY A 88 -7.70 1.70 -1.69
C GLY A 88 -9.16 1.97 -2.04
N ARG A 89 -9.50 3.24 -2.21
CA ARG A 89 -10.81 3.66 -2.74
C ARG A 89 -10.65 4.10 -4.19
N LEU A 90 -11.71 3.95 -4.97
CA LEU A 90 -11.75 4.53 -6.31
C LEU A 90 -11.61 6.06 -6.23
N PRO A 91 -11.11 6.71 -7.30
CA PRO A 91 -11.00 8.16 -7.31
C PRO A 91 -12.36 8.84 -7.10
N ALA A 92 -12.35 9.90 -6.30
CA ALA A 92 -13.51 10.70 -5.97
C ALA A 92 -13.25 12.17 -6.30
N TYR A 93 -14.33 12.96 -6.34
CA TYR A 93 -14.29 14.40 -6.57
C TYR A 93 -14.66 15.21 -5.33
N SER A 94 -15.17 14.54 -4.29
CA SER A 94 -15.44 15.10 -2.97
C SER A 94 -14.53 14.48 -1.91
N GLU A 95 -14.29 15.24 -0.85
CA GLU A 95 -13.61 14.75 0.35
C GLU A 95 -14.65 14.10 1.28
N PRO A 96 -14.39 12.89 1.83
CA PRO A 96 -15.23 12.33 2.87
C PRO A 96 -15.23 13.20 4.12
N GLU A 97 -16.30 13.15 4.92
CA GLU A 97 -16.39 13.90 6.17
C GLU A 97 -15.20 13.61 7.11
N TYR A 98 -14.71 14.67 7.76
CA TYR A 98 -13.65 14.55 8.74
C TYR A 98 -14.07 13.73 9.95
N ARG A 99 -13.29 12.70 10.27
CA ARG A 99 -13.47 11.87 11.47
C ARG A 99 -12.30 12.09 12.42
N ASN A 100 -12.60 12.40 13.68
CA ASN A 100 -11.61 12.60 14.74
C ASN A 100 -10.88 11.28 15.05
N GLN A 101 -9.54 11.29 14.98
CA GLN A 101 -8.69 10.10 15.18
C GLN A 101 -7.71 10.25 16.35
N PHE A 102 -7.52 11.48 16.84
CA PHE A 102 -6.52 11.86 17.84
C PHE A 102 -7.16 12.50 19.07
N GLN A 103 -8.28 11.94 19.54
CA GLN A 103 -9.05 12.44 20.70
C GLN A 103 -8.17 12.67 21.95
N GLY A 104 -7.14 11.85 22.17
CA GLY A 104 -6.19 11.99 23.28
C GLY A 104 -5.06 13.01 23.06
N HIS A 105 -4.95 13.60 21.87
CA HIS A 105 -3.86 14.49 21.46
C HIS A 105 -4.43 15.75 20.77
N PRO A 106 -4.86 16.77 21.53
CA PRO A 106 -5.59 17.91 21.00
C PRO A 106 -4.81 18.75 19.98
N VAL A 107 -3.48 18.83 20.11
CA VAL A 107 -2.61 19.52 19.14
C VAL A 107 -2.56 18.76 17.82
N VAL A 108 -2.45 17.43 17.89
CA VAL A 108 -2.42 16.54 16.72
C VAL A 108 -3.76 16.54 16.00
N GLU A 109 -4.87 16.46 16.75
CA GLU A 109 -6.22 16.54 16.20
C GLU A 109 -6.47 17.88 15.51
N ARG A 110 -6.09 19.00 16.12
CA ARG A 110 -6.20 20.34 15.52
C ARG A 110 -5.43 20.41 14.21
N TYR A 111 -4.19 19.93 14.20
CA TYR A 111 -3.36 19.90 13.00
C TYR A 111 -4.06 19.14 11.85
N TYR A 112 -4.52 17.90 12.09
CA TYR A 112 -5.16 17.12 11.03
C TYR A 112 -6.50 17.70 10.57
N ARG A 113 -7.22 18.42 11.44
CA ARG A 113 -8.43 19.16 11.07
C ARG A 113 -8.10 20.35 10.16
N ASP A 114 -7.12 21.16 10.52
CA ASP A 114 -6.69 22.30 9.70
C ASP A 114 -6.20 21.83 8.32
N ILE A 115 -5.46 20.72 8.29
CA ILE A 115 -5.01 20.06 7.06
C ILE A 115 -6.17 19.55 6.21
N TYR A 116 -7.20 18.98 6.83
CA TYR A 116 -8.42 18.58 6.13
C TYR A 116 -9.11 19.78 5.48
N GLU A 117 -9.30 20.88 6.21
CA GLU A 117 -9.95 22.09 5.70
C GLU A 117 -9.15 22.69 4.53
N ARG A 118 -7.82 22.75 4.66
CA ARG A 118 -6.93 23.17 3.57
C ARG A 118 -7.01 22.22 2.39
N ARG A 119 -7.06 20.90 2.59
CA ARG A 119 -7.22 19.92 1.51
C ARG A 119 -8.51 20.12 0.74
N VAL A 120 -9.63 20.34 1.44
CA VAL A 120 -10.91 20.65 0.81
C VAL A 120 -10.82 21.93 -0.02
N ALA A 121 -10.27 23.00 0.55
CA ALA A 121 -10.12 24.29 -0.14
C ALA A 121 -9.17 24.21 -1.35
N ASN A 122 -8.01 23.58 -1.19
CA ASN A 122 -6.98 23.45 -2.23
C ASN A 122 -7.47 22.57 -3.37
N LEU A 123 -8.07 21.42 -3.08
CA LEU A 123 -8.49 20.48 -4.12
C LEU A 123 -9.81 20.88 -4.77
N GLY A 124 -10.72 21.56 -4.08
CA GLY A 124 -12.02 21.99 -4.66
C GLY A 124 -12.79 20.80 -5.23
N ASP A 125 -13.05 20.81 -6.54
CA ASP A 125 -13.68 19.70 -7.29
C ASP A 125 -12.67 18.83 -8.05
N ARG A 126 -11.37 18.95 -7.77
CA ARG A 126 -10.34 18.14 -8.44
C ARG A 126 -10.46 16.68 -8.01
N LYS A 127 -10.20 15.78 -8.97
CA LYS A 127 -10.10 14.34 -8.73
C LYS A 127 -9.01 14.05 -7.70
N ARG A 128 -9.34 13.22 -6.71
CA ARG A 128 -8.43 12.76 -5.65
C ARG A 128 -8.64 11.29 -5.35
N VAL A 129 -7.73 10.72 -4.57
CA VAL A 129 -7.94 9.43 -3.92
C VAL A 129 -7.82 9.65 -2.43
N THR A 130 -8.72 9.05 -1.64
CA THR A 130 -8.66 9.16 -0.18
C THR A 130 -7.35 8.51 0.31
N PRO A 131 -6.66 9.08 1.31
CA PRO A 131 -5.33 8.61 1.70
C PRO A 131 -5.35 7.29 2.50
N HIS A 132 -6.12 6.29 2.09
CA HIS A 132 -6.11 4.91 2.62
C HIS A 132 -5.53 3.90 1.62
N ALA A 133 -4.81 4.40 0.61
CA ALA A 133 -4.15 3.57 -0.37
C ALA A 133 -2.94 2.84 0.24
N VAL A 134 -2.90 1.53 0.05
CA VAL A 134 -1.73 0.69 0.24
C VAL A 134 -1.43 0.07 -1.12
N GLY A 135 -0.19 0.06 -1.57
CA GLY A 135 0.08 -0.47 -2.90
C GLY A 135 1.54 -0.67 -3.18
N THR A 136 1.80 -1.21 -4.37
CA THR A 136 3.13 -1.52 -4.87
C THR A 136 3.35 -0.88 -6.23
N ILE A 137 4.45 -0.15 -6.31
CA ILE A 137 5.11 0.21 -7.55
C ILE A 137 6.06 -0.94 -7.89
N PHE A 138 5.66 -1.74 -8.88
CA PHE A 138 6.50 -2.79 -9.45
C PHE A 138 7.95 -2.32 -9.68
N PRO A 139 8.97 -3.11 -9.30
CA PRO A 139 8.84 -4.47 -8.76
C PRO A 139 8.71 -4.51 -7.24
N ASN A 140 9.43 -3.67 -6.49
CA ASN A 140 9.74 -3.95 -5.09
C ASN A 140 9.65 -2.73 -4.17
N MET A 141 8.86 -1.72 -4.54
CA MET A 141 8.59 -0.58 -3.66
C MET A 141 7.11 -0.51 -3.35
N SER A 142 6.76 -0.60 -2.07
CA SER A 142 5.40 -0.45 -1.59
C SER A 142 5.24 0.82 -0.77
N PHE A 143 4.00 1.28 -0.63
CA PHE A 143 3.68 2.47 0.16
C PHE A 143 2.37 2.32 0.93
N HIS A 144 2.25 3.07 2.02
CA HIS A 144 1.00 3.38 2.68
C HIS A 144 0.77 4.89 2.65
N ALA A 145 -0.40 5.31 2.20
CA ALA A 145 -0.80 6.71 2.17
C ALA A 145 -1.44 7.20 3.48
N HIS A 146 -1.87 6.29 4.38
CA HIS A 146 -2.52 6.66 5.66
C HIS A 146 -1.54 6.70 6.83
N GLN A 147 -1.81 5.99 7.91
CA GLN A 147 -1.01 5.95 9.13
C GLN A 147 -0.77 4.49 9.50
N PRO A 148 0.48 4.01 9.60
CA PRO A 148 1.70 4.72 9.22
C PRO A 148 1.69 5.15 7.75
N ARG A 149 2.13 6.39 7.51
CA ARG A 149 2.43 6.89 6.18
C ARG A 149 3.86 6.47 5.89
N SER A 150 4.09 5.68 4.86
CA SER A 150 5.41 5.10 4.68
C SER A 150 5.70 4.64 3.25
N LEU A 151 6.98 4.52 2.96
CA LEU A 151 7.53 3.77 1.84
C LEU A 151 8.29 2.56 2.39
N ALA A 152 8.21 1.44 1.68
CA ALA A 152 8.98 0.23 1.94
C ALA A 152 9.65 -0.23 0.65
N VAL A 153 10.94 -0.53 0.69
CA VAL A 153 11.68 -1.11 -0.43
C VAL A 153 12.23 -2.47 0.02
N PHE A 154 11.98 -3.50 -0.78
CA PHE A 154 12.35 -4.88 -0.47
C PHE A 154 13.57 -5.26 -1.33
N HIS A 155 14.77 -5.17 -0.75
CA HIS A 155 16.02 -5.48 -1.44
C HIS A 155 16.27 -6.98 -1.42
N PRO A 156 16.27 -7.67 -2.59
CA PRO A 156 16.60 -9.09 -2.63
C PRO A 156 18.07 -9.32 -2.24
N VAL A 157 18.30 -10.16 -1.24
CA VAL A 157 19.65 -10.63 -0.88
C VAL A 157 19.91 -11.98 -1.52
N SER A 158 18.91 -12.86 -1.49
CA SER A 158 18.93 -14.19 -2.11
C SER A 158 17.51 -14.61 -2.49
N PRO A 159 17.31 -15.80 -3.10
CA PRO A 159 15.97 -16.34 -3.31
C PRO A 159 15.15 -16.56 -2.04
N THR A 160 15.78 -16.59 -0.85
CA THR A 160 15.12 -16.86 0.43
C THR A 160 15.43 -15.83 1.50
N GLU A 161 15.97 -14.67 1.14
CA GLU A 161 16.24 -13.58 2.08
C GLU A 161 16.12 -12.23 1.38
N MET A 162 15.50 -11.27 2.07
CA MET A 162 15.43 -9.88 1.67
C MET A 162 15.90 -8.96 2.81
N GLU A 163 16.40 -7.79 2.46
CA GLU A 163 16.57 -6.67 3.39
C GLU A 163 15.48 -5.64 3.12
N MET A 164 14.69 -5.32 4.13
CA MET A 164 13.61 -4.35 4.06
C MET A 164 14.10 -2.98 4.49
N TRP A 165 13.82 -1.95 3.69
CA TRP A 165 14.07 -0.56 4.04
C TRP A 165 12.74 0.16 4.19
N ARG A 166 12.41 0.61 5.40
CA ARG A 166 11.19 1.38 5.67
C ARG A 166 11.51 2.82 6.02
N MET A 167 10.79 3.72 5.37
CA MET A 167 10.86 5.17 5.54
C MET A 167 9.47 5.66 5.94
N TYR A 168 9.37 6.32 7.08
CA TYR A 168 8.12 6.92 7.53
C TYR A 168 8.03 8.35 7.04
N LEU A 169 6.87 8.73 6.51
CA LEU A 169 6.63 10.04 5.95
C LEU A 169 5.76 10.88 6.89
N ILE A 170 6.05 12.17 6.97
CA ILE A 170 5.21 13.17 7.64
C ILE A 170 5.27 14.46 6.81
N ASP A 171 4.28 15.33 6.97
CA ASP A 171 4.37 16.65 6.35
C ASP A 171 5.53 17.44 6.97
N LYS A 172 6.33 18.10 6.14
CA LYS A 172 7.58 18.74 6.53
C LYS A 172 7.38 19.87 7.53
N ASP A 173 6.29 20.61 7.39
CA ASP A 173 5.90 21.74 8.24
C ASP A 173 5.04 21.31 9.45
N ALA A 174 4.80 20.00 9.64
CA ALA A 174 4.07 19.52 10.80
C ALA A 174 4.76 19.96 12.10
N PRO A 175 4.01 20.38 13.14
CA PRO A 175 4.58 20.70 14.44
C PRO A 175 5.34 19.51 15.03
N GLU A 176 6.38 19.78 15.82
CA GLU A 176 7.22 18.73 16.41
C GLU A 176 6.41 17.71 17.24
N GLU A 177 5.39 18.18 17.97
CA GLU A 177 4.48 17.31 18.72
C GLU A 177 3.70 16.33 17.81
N VAL A 178 3.33 16.76 16.60
CA VAL A 178 2.67 15.91 15.60
C VAL A 178 3.64 14.89 15.01
N LYS A 179 4.88 15.32 14.75
CA LYS A 179 5.97 14.45 14.29
C LYS A 179 6.25 13.37 15.32
N GLU A 180 6.42 13.74 16.58
CA GLU A 180 6.68 12.79 17.67
C GLU A 180 5.51 11.84 17.94
N ALA A 181 4.27 12.34 17.96
CA ALA A 181 3.08 11.49 18.09
C ALA A 181 2.99 10.48 16.94
N SER A 182 3.25 10.92 15.71
CA SER A 182 3.28 10.05 14.52
C SER A 182 4.41 9.02 14.63
N ARG A 183 5.63 9.43 15.03
CA ARG A 183 6.78 8.55 15.22
C ARG A 183 6.47 7.43 16.21
N HIS A 184 5.92 7.77 17.37
CA HIS A 184 5.53 6.79 18.39
C HIS A 184 4.46 5.82 17.90
N TYR A 185 3.43 6.33 17.21
CA TYR A 185 2.39 5.48 16.64
C TYR A 185 2.93 4.54 15.57
N TYR A 186 3.75 5.06 14.65
CA TYR A 186 4.27 4.29 13.51
C TYR A 186 5.16 3.14 13.96
N LEU A 187 6.04 3.37 14.94
CA LEU A 187 6.93 2.34 15.48
C LEU A 187 6.20 1.23 16.24
N ARG A 188 5.05 1.53 16.85
CA ARG A 188 4.21 0.52 17.50
C ARG A 188 3.49 -0.36 16.47
N TYR A 189 3.16 0.22 15.33
CA TYR A 189 2.27 -0.40 14.36
C TYR A 189 3.02 -1.17 13.27
N SER A 190 4.13 -0.60 12.75
CA SER A 190 4.90 -1.16 11.64
C SER A 190 6.41 -1.04 11.89
N GLY A 191 7.19 -1.75 11.07
CA GLY A 191 8.64 -1.90 11.23
C GLY A 191 8.99 -3.19 11.97
N PRO A 192 10.27 -3.42 12.29
CA PRO A 192 10.77 -4.73 12.75
C PRO A 192 10.17 -5.22 14.07
N GLY A 193 9.63 -4.32 14.91
CA GLY A 193 8.89 -4.66 16.13
C GLY A 193 7.44 -4.17 16.11
N GLY A 194 6.93 -3.78 14.94
CA GLY A 194 5.56 -3.31 14.78
C GLY A 194 4.59 -4.48 14.80
N LEU A 195 3.40 -4.26 15.36
CA LEU A 195 2.42 -5.33 15.57
C LEU A 195 1.94 -5.98 14.28
N THR A 196 1.52 -5.21 13.26
CA THR A 196 1.04 -5.82 12.01
C THR A 196 2.18 -6.39 11.18
N GLU A 197 3.33 -5.70 11.15
CA GLU A 197 4.49 -6.15 10.39
C GLU A 197 5.02 -7.49 10.94
N SER A 198 4.87 -7.73 12.25
CA SER A 198 5.26 -9.00 12.88
C SER A 198 4.37 -10.15 12.41
N ASP A 199 3.05 -9.95 12.34
CA ASP A 199 2.10 -10.93 11.77
C ASP A 199 2.44 -11.23 10.30
N ASP A 200 2.75 -10.19 9.52
CA ASP A 200 3.08 -10.33 8.10
C ASP A 200 4.41 -11.04 7.85
N MET A 201 5.46 -10.67 8.60
CA MET A 201 6.77 -11.30 8.46
C MET A 201 6.73 -12.79 8.78
N GLU A 202 5.89 -13.23 9.71
CA GLU A 202 5.65 -14.65 9.97
C GLU A 202 5.05 -15.34 8.74
N ASN A 203 3.97 -14.78 8.17
CA ASN A 203 3.34 -15.31 6.95
C ASN A 203 4.35 -15.46 5.82
N TRP A 204 5.13 -14.41 5.54
CA TRP A 204 6.08 -14.39 4.43
C TRP A 204 7.24 -15.37 4.63
N SER A 205 7.78 -15.45 5.85
CA SER A 205 8.90 -16.32 6.18
C SER A 205 8.49 -17.79 6.10
N VAL A 206 7.33 -18.13 6.66
CA VAL A 206 6.78 -19.50 6.63
C VAL A 206 6.43 -19.91 5.20
N ALA A 207 5.82 -19.02 4.39
CA ALA A 207 5.54 -19.30 2.98
C ALA A 207 6.82 -19.59 2.18
N THR A 208 7.88 -18.82 2.42
CA THR A 208 9.19 -19.06 1.79
C THR A 208 9.81 -20.38 2.22
N ASP A 209 9.79 -20.69 3.51
CA ASP A 209 10.34 -21.94 4.05
C ASP A 209 9.59 -23.17 3.51
N ALA A 210 8.25 -23.11 3.47
CA ALA A 210 7.41 -24.16 2.91
C ALA A 210 7.72 -24.43 1.42
N CYS A 211 8.15 -23.42 0.66
CA CYS A 211 8.56 -23.57 -0.75
C CYS A 211 9.92 -24.25 -0.96
N ARG A 212 10.65 -24.61 0.11
CA ARG A 212 11.96 -25.28 0.00
C ARG A 212 11.84 -26.80 -0.16
N GLY A 213 10.67 -27.38 0.15
CA GLY A 213 10.43 -28.82 0.05
C GLY A 213 10.36 -29.32 -1.39
N ALA A 214 10.91 -30.51 -1.66
CA ALA A 214 10.90 -31.08 -3.01
C ALA A 214 9.49 -31.31 -3.57
N VAL A 215 8.53 -31.69 -2.71
CA VAL A 215 7.13 -31.88 -3.09
C VAL A 215 6.41 -30.56 -3.29
N SER A 216 6.64 -29.56 -2.44
CA SER A 216 5.97 -28.25 -2.59
C SER A 216 6.44 -27.51 -3.85
N GLN A 217 7.69 -27.71 -4.28
CA GLN A 217 8.22 -27.12 -5.51
C GLN A 217 7.57 -27.65 -6.81
N SER A 218 6.85 -28.78 -6.77
CA SER A 218 6.09 -29.28 -7.91
C SER A 218 4.63 -28.80 -7.92
N MET A 219 4.23 -28.00 -6.92
CA MET A 219 2.88 -27.43 -6.80
C MET A 219 2.84 -25.98 -7.27
N TYR A 220 1.63 -25.52 -7.61
CA TYR A 220 1.39 -24.14 -8.02
C TYR A 220 0.58 -23.40 -6.95
N PHE A 221 0.89 -22.12 -6.76
CA PHE A 221 0.00 -21.22 -6.03
C PHE A 221 -1.31 -21.00 -6.83
N ASN A 222 -2.41 -20.85 -6.11
CA ASN A 222 -3.70 -20.53 -6.70
C ASN A 222 -3.88 -19.01 -6.72
N TYR A 223 -4.11 -18.43 -7.91
CA TYR A 223 -4.41 -17.01 -8.10
C TYR A 223 -5.78 -16.79 -8.79
N GLN A 224 -6.75 -17.65 -8.52
CA GLN A 224 -8.06 -17.66 -9.20
C GLN A 224 -9.08 -16.73 -8.55
N MET A 225 -8.77 -16.05 -7.44
CA MET A 225 -9.71 -15.16 -6.76
C MET A 225 -10.09 -13.98 -7.66
N GLY A 226 -11.38 -13.86 -7.95
CA GLY A 226 -11.94 -12.81 -8.80
C GLY A 226 -11.51 -12.89 -10.27
N LEU A 227 -11.07 -14.06 -10.77
CA LEU A 227 -10.73 -14.27 -12.17
C LEU A 227 -11.96 -13.99 -13.07
N GLY A 228 -11.79 -13.16 -14.10
CA GLY A 228 -12.87 -12.80 -15.03
C GLY A 228 -13.88 -11.78 -14.52
N HIS A 229 -13.69 -11.25 -13.30
CA HIS A 229 -14.62 -10.29 -12.67
C HIS A 229 -14.04 -8.88 -12.48
N ALA A 230 -12.79 -8.65 -12.90
CA ALA A 230 -12.20 -7.32 -12.89
C ALA A 230 -12.87 -6.44 -13.95
N VAL A 231 -13.24 -5.21 -13.57
CA VAL A 231 -13.88 -4.24 -14.45
C VAL A 231 -12.99 -3.00 -14.63
N PRO A 232 -13.01 -2.33 -15.80
CA PRO A 232 -12.28 -1.08 -15.98
C PRO A 232 -12.70 -0.01 -14.96
N VAL A 233 -11.76 0.82 -14.52
CA VAL A 233 -12.03 2.01 -13.71
C VAL A 233 -12.19 3.21 -14.64
N PRO A 234 -13.39 3.80 -14.80
CA PRO A 234 -13.65 4.81 -15.83
C PRO A 234 -12.72 6.03 -15.77
N THR A 235 -12.28 6.43 -14.58
CA THR A 235 -11.45 7.63 -14.37
C THR A 235 -9.94 7.34 -14.33
N LEU A 236 -9.53 6.08 -14.55
CA LEU A 236 -8.13 5.64 -14.52
C LEU A 236 -7.80 4.79 -15.74
N ARG A 237 -7.10 5.40 -16.71
CA ARG A 237 -6.57 4.68 -17.87
C ARG A 237 -5.75 3.46 -17.45
N GLY A 238 -6.04 2.31 -18.07
CA GLY A 238 -5.37 1.03 -17.82
C GLY A 238 -5.60 0.45 -16.41
N GLY A 239 -6.48 1.06 -15.62
CA GLY A 239 -6.85 0.59 -14.29
C GLY A 239 -8.05 -0.34 -14.35
N VAL A 240 -7.96 -1.49 -13.68
CA VAL A 240 -9.09 -2.39 -13.45
C VAL A 240 -9.31 -2.58 -11.96
N THR A 241 -10.53 -2.90 -11.54
CA THR A 241 -10.89 -3.01 -10.12
C THR A 241 -11.76 -4.22 -9.82
N GLY A 242 -11.68 -4.68 -8.57
CA GLY A 242 -12.59 -5.64 -7.96
C GLY A 242 -12.55 -5.51 -6.43
N PRO A 243 -13.62 -5.92 -5.71
CA PRO A 243 -13.70 -5.74 -4.26
C PRO A 243 -12.72 -6.63 -3.48
N TYR A 244 -12.64 -7.89 -3.88
CA TYR A 244 -11.80 -8.95 -3.33
C TYR A 244 -11.29 -9.75 -4.53
N THR A 245 -10.05 -9.50 -4.96
CA THR A 245 -9.50 -10.07 -6.19
C THR A 245 -7.98 -10.15 -6.14
N GLU A 246 -7.43 -11.15 -6.82
CA GLU A 246 -5.99 -11.31 -7.06
C GLU A 246 -5.58 -10.77 -8.44
N GLU A 247 -6.40 -9.93 -9.11
CA GLU A 247 -6.01 -9.31 -10.38
C GLU A 247 -4.70 -8.50 -10.25
N ASN A 248 -4.47 -7.90 -9.10
CA ASN A 248 -3.23 -7.21 -8.76
C ASN A 248 -2.03 -8.17 -8.79
N ALA A 249 -2.14 -9.33 -8.11
CA ALA A 249 -1.10 -10.36 -8.09
C ALA A 249 -0.88 -10.96 -9.50
N ARG A 250 -1.96 -11.27 -10.24
CA ARG A 250 -1.87 -11.74 -11.63
C ARG A 250 -1.17 -10.71 -12.53
N GLY A 251 -1.51 -9.42 -12.39
CA GLY A 251 -0.85 -8.33 -13.10
C GLY A 251 0.65 -8.23 -12.77
N PHE A 252 0.98 -8.33 -11.47
CA PHE A 252 2.36 -8.33 -10.98
C PHE A 252 3.18 -9.49 -11.57
N TYR A 253 2.69 -10.73 -11.47
CA TYR A 253 3.41 -11.91 -11.96
C TYR A 253 3.46 -12.00 -13.48
N ARG A 254 2.43 -11.53 -14.18
CA ARG A 254 2.46 -11.39 -15.65
C ARG A 254 3.54 -10.40 -16.07
N ARG A 255 3.62 -9.24 -15.40
CA ARG A 255 4.67 -8.25 -15.69
C ARG A 255 6.05 -8.78 -15.35
N TRP A 256 6.20 -9.48 -14.22
CA TRP A 256 7.43 -10.16 -13.84
C TRP A 256 7.88 -11.16 -14.92
N ALA A 257 6.98 -12.02 -15.40
CA ALA A 257 7.30 -12.99 -16.46
C ALA A 257 7.74 -12.30 -17.77
N GLN A 258 7.10 -11.19 -18.15
CA GLN A 258 7.53 -10.38 -19.29
C GLN A 258 8.97 -9.89 -19.10
N PHE A 259 9.32 -9.33 -17.94
CA PHE A 259 10.69 -8.89 -17.65
C PHE A 259 11.72 -10.02 -17.65
N MET A 260 11.34 -11.23 -17.23
CA MET A 260 12.24 -12.39 -17.24
C MET A 260 12.48 -12.95 -18.65
N GLN A 261 11.57 -12.71 -19.59
CA GLN A 261 11.62 -13.26 -20.95
C GLN A 261 12.09 -12.24 -21.99
N ALA A 262 11.92 -10.95 -21.72
CA ALA A 262 12.25 -9.90 -22.66
C ALA A 262 13.77 -9.74 -22.84
N PRO A 263 14.25 -9.62 -24.08
CA PRO A 263 15.67 -9.37 -24.34
C PRO A 263 16.09 -7.94 -23.99
N ASP A 264 15.17 -6.97 -24.09
CA ASP A 264 15.41 -5.55 -23.84
C ASP A 264 14.10 -4.78 -23.56
N TRP A 265 14.23 -3.48 -23.32
CA TRP A 265 13.12 -2.59 -22.99
C TRP A 265 12.09 -2.42 -24.12
N THR A 266 12.49 -2.54 -25.38
CA THR A 266 11.58 -2.38 -26.54
C THR A 266 10.52 -3.46 -26.52
N ALA A 267 10.89 -4.69 -26.14
CA ALA A 267 9.97 -5.80 -25.96
C ALA A 267 9.06 -5.65 -24.71
N LEU A 268 9.35 -4.71 -23.82
CA LEU A 268 8.62 -4.46 -22.57
C LEU A 268 7.69 -3.25 -22.62
N VAL A 269 7.79 -2.42 -23.65
CA VAL A 269 6.88 -1.27 -23.82
C VAL A 269 5.47 -1.83 -24.01
N PRO A 270 4.52 -1.51 -23.11
CA PRO A 270 3.15 -1.96 -23.27
C PRO A 270 2.59 -1.43 -24.58
N ASN A 271 2.01 -2.33 -25.39
CA ASN A 271 1.42 -1.95 -26.66
C ASN A 271 0.21 -1.05 -26.38
N THR A 272 0.31 0.25 -26.67
CA THR A 272 -0.73 1.24 -26.36
C THR A 272 -2.08 0.94 -27.03
N ASN A 273 -2.08 0.12 -28.09
CA ASN A 273 -3.28 -0.30 -28.80
C ASN A 273 -4.03 -1.46 -28.11
N ALA A 274 -3.39 -2.19 -27.19
CA ALA A 274 -4.03 -3.26 -26.42
C ALA A 274 -4.76 -2.74 -25.16
N GLU A 275 -4.59 -1.45 -24.83
CA GLU A 275 -5.37 -0.80 -23.75
C GLU A 275 -6.83 -0.55 -24.17
N GLU A 276 -7.14 -0.58 -25.47
CA GLU A 276 -8.49 -0.38 -26.01
C GLU A 276 -9.37 -1.64 -25.89
N THR A 277 -8.79 -2.84 -25.83
CA THR A 277 -9.52 -4.12 -25.70
C THR A 277 -10.23 -4.34 -24.35
N TYR A 278 -10.08 -3.44 -23.39
CA TYR A 278 -10.88 -3.44 -22.15
C TYR A 278 -12.09 -2.50 -22.20
N HIS A 279 -12.32 -1.84 -23.34
CA HIS A 279 -13.42 -0.89 -23.56
C HIS A 279 -14.52 -1.39 -24.51
N GLU A 280 -14.44 -2.64 -24.99
CA GLU A 280 -15.51 -3.35 -25.71
C GLU A 280 -16.16 -4.41 -24.82
#